data_AF-A0A2N1F467-F1
#
_entry.id   AF-A0A2N1F467-F1
#
_cell.length_a   1.000
_cell.length_b   1.000
_cell.length_c   1.000
_cell.angle_alpha   90.00
_cell.angle_beta   90.00
_cell.angle_gamma   90.00
#
_symmetry.space_group_name_H-M   'P 1'
#
loop_
_entity.id
_entity.type
_entity.pdbx_description
1 polymer ?
#
loop_
_entity_poly.entity_id
_entity_poly.type
_entity_poly.pdbx_seq_one_letter_code
_entity_poly.pdbx_strand_id
1 'polypeptide(L)'
;MEEENLVQNWIDTDKMLFDTLVEIQNIEENDRKQAKLAFQRISKMHNLPLYPEDNENGKFLSSVYETLALLNYLEPDGDIRGHVLSSIFNVKEGYVIDMSLVYQKKNNNEEAPADFIGIGYKGEVIDVLPIFVMKEQNWFDLGCKYFTKEIYLI
;
A
#
# COMPACT_ATOMS: atom_id res chain seq x y z
N MET A 1 -13.39 24.74 -7.99
CA MET A 1 -13.37 24.13 -6.65
C MET A 1 -12.04 23.40 -6.61
N GLU A 2 -11.07 23.94 -5.89
CA GLU A 2 -9.77 23.27 -5.76
C GLU A 2 -10.00 21.95 -5.01
N GLU A 3 -9.52 20.87 -5.58
CA GLU A 3 -9.58 19.54 -4.98
C GLU A 3 -8.62 19.55 -3.77
N GLU A 4 -9.15 19.32 -2.57
CA GLU A 4 -8.35 19.36 -1.35
C GLU A 4 -7.42 18.13 -1.31
N ASN A 5 -6.11 18.36 -1.25
CA ASN A 5 -5.13 17.29 -1.07
C ASN A 5 -5.14 16.84 0.40
N LEU A 6 -5.88 15.77 0.67
CA LEU A 6 -6.08 15.24 2.03
C LEU A 6 -4.77 14.80 2.70
N VAL A 7 -3.81 14.27 1.94
CA VAL A 7 -2.49 13.89 2.47
C VAL A 7 -1.72 15.15 2.90
N GLN A 8 -1.76 16.21 2.09
CA GLN A 8 -1.12 17.47 2.45
C GLN A 8 -1.78 18.09 3.70
N ASN A 9 -3.11 18.08 3.76
CA ASN A 9 -3.84 18.56 4.94
C ASN A 9 -3.46 17.75 6.21
N TRP A 10 -3.28 16.44 6.08
CA TRP A 10 -2.79 15.61 7.19
C TRP A 10 -1.39 16.02 7.64
N ILE A 11 -0.45 16.26 6.70
CA ILE A 11 0.89 16.76 7.02
C ILE A 11 0.82 18.11 7.74
N ASP A 12 -0.02 19.02 7.27
CA ASP A 12 -0.10 20.39 7.79
C ASP A 12 -0.74 20.45 9.19
N THR A 13 -1.62 19.50 9.51
CA THR A 13 -2.38 19.47 10.77
C THR A 13 -1.77 18.55 11.83
N ASP A 14 -1.00 17.54 11.42
CA ASP A 14 -0.32 16.61 12.33
C ASP A 14 1.14 17.02 12.51
N LYS A 15 1.39 17.79 13.57
CA LYS A 15 2.75 18.26 13.91
C LYS A 15 3.76 17.11 14.07
N MET A 16 3.34 15.99 14.65
CA MET A 16 4.26 14.88 14.91
C MET A 16 4.68 14.21 13.59
N LEU A 17 3.73 14.08 12.67
CA LEU A 17 4.02 13.65 11.29
C LEU A 17 4.95 14.64 10.59
N PHE A 18 4.63 15.94 10.61
CA PHE A 18 5.45 16.97 9.97
C PHE A 18 6.90 16.93 10.45
N ASP A 19 7.10 16.96 11.77
CA ASP A 19 8.44 16.93 12.37
C ASP A 19 9.19 15.64 11.97
N THR A 20 8.51 14.49 11.96
CA THR A 20 9.07 13.20 11.53
C THR A 20 9.47 13.19 10.06
N LEU A 21 8.66 13.78 9.17
CA LEU A 21 8.96 13.90 7.75
C LEU A 21 10.16 14.81 7.50
N VAL A 22 10.24 15.94 8.20
CA VAL A 22 11.40 16.85 8.16
C VAL A 22 12.66 16.13 8.61
N GLU A 23 12.61 15.36 9.70
CA GLU A 23 13.74 14.54 10.15
C GLU A 23 14.19 13.57 9.06
N ILE A 24 13.25 12.83 8.46
CA ILE A 24 13.56 11.83 7.43
C ILE A 24 14.17 12.49 6.17
N GLN A 25 13.63 13.63 5.74
CA GLN A 25 14.13 14.37 4.58
C GLN A 25 15.54 14.92 4.80
N ASN A 26 15.89 15.27 6.04
CA ASN A 26 17.21 15.78 6.40
C ASN A 26 18.30 14.69 6.51
N ILE A 27 17.92 13.41 6.42
CA ILE A 27 18.89 12.33 6.33
C ILE A 27 19.45 12.36 4.90
N GLU A 28 20.76 12.61 4.75
CA GLU A 28 21.52 12.62 3.48
C GLU A 28 21.60 11.22 2.83
N GLU A 29 20.44 10.66 2.52
CA GLU A 29 20.25 9.32 1.96
C GLU A 29 19.30 9.41 0.77
N ASN A 30 19.31 8.38 -0.07
CA ASN A 30 18.43 8.37 -1.24
C ASN A 30 16.94 8.25 -0.87
N ASP A 31 16.08 8.68 -1.80
CA ASP A 31 14.62 8.69 -1.65
C ASP A 31 14.05 7.32 -1.23
N ARG A 32 14.65 6.22 -1.69
CA ARG A 32 14.22 4.87 -1.31
C ARG A 32 14.47 4.58 0.15
N LYS A 33 15.61 5.02 0.72
CA LYS A 33 15.88 4.85 2.15
C LYS A 33 14.98 5.75 2.99
N GLN A 34 14.71 6.97 2.54
CA GLN A 34 13.72 7.85 3.17
C GLN A 34 12.34 7.20 3.20
N ALA A 35 11.89 6.61 2.07
CA ALA A 35 10.63 5.88 1.99
C ALA A 35 10.58 4.68 2.94
N LYS A 36 11.66 3.88 3.06
CA LYS A 36 11.73 2.77 4.04
C LYS A 36 11.61 3.26 5.48
N LEU A 37 12.26 4.38 5.81
CA LEU A 37 12.17 4.98 7.14
C LEU A 37 10.76 5.50 7.43
N ALA A 38 10.13 6.18 6.47
CA ALA A 38 8.75 6.64 6.58
C ALA A 38 7.79 5.46 6.77
N PHE A 39 7.93 4.40 5.95
CA PHE A 39 7.14 3.18 6.02
C PHE A 39 7.14 2.57 7.43
N GLN A 40 8.30 2.53 8.09
CA GLN A 40 8.41 1.96 9.43
C GLN A 40 7.99 2.95 10.53
N ARG A 41 8.56 4.16 10.53
CA ARG A 41 8.42 5.12 11.64
C ARG A 41 7.00 5.66 11.74
N ILE A 42 6.42 6.06 10.62
CA ILE A 42 5.11 6.72 10.61
C ILE A 42 4.01 5.68 10.88
N SER A 43 4.08 4.49 10.28
CA SER A 43 3.15 3.40 10.59
C SER A 43 3.15 3.05 12.08
N LYS A 44 4.34 2.95 12.69
CA LYS A 44 4.47 2.69 14.12
C LYS A 44 3.92 3.84 14.97
N MET A 45 4.19 5.09 14.59
CA MET A 45 3.71 6.28 15.29
C MET A 45 2.18 6.34 15.36
N HIS A 46 1.49 5.89 14.31
CA HIS A 46 0.04 5.82 14.26
C HIS A 46 -0.55 4.45 14.65
N ASN A 47 0.28 3.52 15.11
CA ASN A 47 -0.12 2.16 15.49
C ASN A 47 -0.93 1.45 14.39
N LEU A 48 -0.43 1.55 13.16
CA LEU A 48 -1.00 0.91 11.97
C LEU A 48 -0.31 -0.43 11.70
N PRO A 49 -1.04 -1.43 11.16
CA PRO A 49 -0.46 -2.71 10.79
C PRO A 49 0.49 -2.52 9.61
N LEU A 50 1.77 -2.80 9.84
CA LEU A 50 2.79 -2.64 8.81
C LEU A 50 2.65 -3.74 7.76
N TYR A 51 2.47 -4.98 8.23
CA TYR A 51 2.23 -6.18 7.43
C TYR A 51 0.89 -6.83 7.80
N PRO A 52 0.36 -7.76 6.98
CA PRO A 52 -0.94 -8.39 7.22
C PRO A 52 -1.06 -9.08 8.59
N GLU A 53 0.00 -9.73 9.06
CA GLU A 53 0.05 -10.38 10.37
C GLU A 53 -0.04 -9.39 11.54
N ASP A 54 0.31 -8.12 11.34
CA ASP A 54 0.17 -7.11 12.39
C ASP A 54 -1.31 -6.71 12.62
N ASN A 55 -2.22 -7.13 11.74
CA ASN A 55 -3.65 -6.84 11.79
C ASN A 55 -4.49 -8.00 12.36
N GLU A 56 -3.97 -8.71 13.38
CA GLU A 56 -4.58 -9.95 13.92
C GLU A 56 -6.05 -9.81 14.35
N ASN A 57 -6.45 -8.63 14.81
CA ASN A 57 -7.82 -8.37 15.29
C ASN A 57 -8.77 -7.86 14.19
N GLY A 58 -8.31 -7.75 12.94
CA GLY A 58 -9.10 -7.20 11.83
C GLY A 58 -9.57 -5.76 12.06
N LYS A 59 -8.83 -4.99 12.88
CA LYS A 59 -9.19 -3.60 13.21
C LYS A 59 -9.12 -2.70 11.98
N PHE A 60 -8.21 -3.00 11.07
CA PHE A 60 -7.99 -2.25 9.84
C PHE A 60 -8.46 -3.08 8.65
N LEU A 61 -8.82 -2.40 7.56
CA LEU A 61 -9.25 -3.07 6.32
C LEU A 61 -8.09 -3.74 5.58
N SER A 62 -6.87 -3.25 5.76
CA SER A 62 -5.64 -3.82 5.20
C SER A 62 -4.42 -3.34 5.98
N SER A 63 -3.25 -3.91 5.66
CA SER A 63 -1.95 -3.41 6.10
C SER A 63 -1.39 -2.34 5.16
N VAL A 64 -0.41 -1.57 5.67
CA VAL A 64 0.32 -0.58 4.85
C VAL A 64 1.05 -1.29 3.70
N TYR A 65 1.63 -2.47 3.94
CA TYR A 65 2.30 -3.28 2.93
C TYR A 65 1.36 -3.69 1.78
N GLU A 66 0.14 -4.13 2.08
CA GLU A 66 -0.85 -4.48 1.06
C GLU A 66 -1.27 -3.27 0.22
N THR A 67 -1.59 -2.15 0.88
CA THR A 67 -1.99 -0.92 0.21
C THR A 67 -0.87 -0.37 -0.67
N LEU A 68 0.37 -0.39 -0.18
CA LEU A 68 1.55 0.05 -0.92
C LEU A 68 1.79 -0.79 -2.17
N ALA A 69 1.58 -2.10 -2.10
CA ALA A 69 1.71 -2.98 -3.25
C ALA A 69 0.78 -2.57 -4.38
N LEU A 70 -0.50 -2.35 -4.05
CA LEU A 70 -1.51 -1.96 -5.03
C LEU A 70 -1.19 -0.58 -5.64
N LEU A 71 -0.74 0.38 -4.84
CA LEU A 71 -0.29 1.69 -5.35
C LEU A 71 0.93 1.58 -6.27
N ASN A 72 1.97 0.84 -5.86
CA ASN A 72 3.15 0.59 -6.68
C ASN A 72 2.79 -0.07 -8.02
N TYR A 73 1.76 -0.92 -8.02
CA TYR A 73 1.26 -1.53 -9.24
C TYR A 73 0.49 -0.55 -10.12
N LEU A 74 -0.38 0.28 -9.54
CA LEU A 74 -1.18 1.27 -10.26
C LEU A 74 -0.35 2.40 -10.84
N GLU A 75 0.70 2.83 -10.14
CA GLU A 75 1.54 3.98 -10.50
C GLU A 75 3.04 3.64 -10.44
N PRO A 76 3.57 2.71 -11.26
CA PRO A 76 4.92 2.17 -11.12
C PRO A 76 6.05 3.20 -11.24
N ASP A 77 5.79 4.33 -11.89
CA ASP A 77 6.75 5.43 -12.08
C ASP A 77 6.60 6.56 -11.04
N GLY A 78 5.69 6.41 -10.07
CA GLY A 78 5.44 7.41 -9.04
C GLY A 78 6.55 7.49 -7.98
N ASP A 79 6.63 8.62 -7.28
CA ASP A 79 7.58 8.79 -6.18
C ASP A 79 7.24 7.83 -5.04
N ILE A 80 8.15 6.91 -4.75
CA ILE A 80 7.98 5.89 -3.72
C ILE A 80 7.75 6.46 -2.31
N ARG A 81 8.28 7.67 -2.02
CA ARG A 81 7.99 8.37 -0.75
C ARG A 81 6.52 8.78 -0.70
N GLY A 82 6.00 9.26 -1.83
CA GLY A 82 4.60 9.58 -2.02
C GLY A 82 3.71 8.35 -1.84
N HIS A 83 4.01 7.23 -2.50
CA HIS A 83 3.23 6.00 -2.34
C HIS A 83 3.22 5.50 -0.91
N VAL A 84 4.37 5.51 -0.23
CA VAL A 84 4.45 5.12 1.18
C VAL A 84 3.54 6.01 2.02
N LEU A 85 3.64 7.34 1.88
CA LEU A 85 2.82 8.24 2.71
C LEU A 85 1.32 8.09 2.42
N SER A 86 0.93 7.98 1.14
CA SER A 86 -0.45 7.71 0.73
C SER A 86 -0.96 6.37 1.23
N SER A 87 -0.14 5.32 1.22
CA SER A 87 -0.54 3.99 1.73
C SER A 87 -0.82 4.01 3.24
N ILE A 88 0.02 4.72 4.00
CA ILE A 88 -0.15 4.90 5.44
C ILE A 88 -1.42 5.71 5.73
N PHE A 89 -1.62 6.81 4.99
CA PHE A 89 -2.82 7.64 5.12
C PHE A 89 -4.09 6.83 4.82
N ASN A 90 -4.12 6.06 3.74
CA ASN A 90 -5.25 5.24 3.37
C ASN A 90 -5.61 4.22 4.46
N VAL A 91 -4.62 3.51 5.01
CA VAL A 91 -4.85 2.55 6.11
C VAL A 91 -5.35 3.25 7.37
N LYS A 92 -4.80 4.42 7.69
CA LYS A 92 -5.21 5.24 8.84
C LYS A 92 -6.68 5.67 8.75
N GLU A 93 -7.11 6.14 7.58
CA GLU A 93 -8.47 6.65 7.35
C GLU A 93 -9.48 5.56 6.93
N GLY A 94 -9.01 4.32 6.71
CA GLY A 94 -9.86 3.23 6.23
C GLY A 94 -10.23 3.37 4.76
N TYR A 95 -9.43 4.06 3.96
CA TYR A 95 -9.57 4.06 2.51
C TYR A 95 -8.95 2.79 1.92
N VAL A 96 -9.68 2.19 0.99
CA VAL A 96 -9.23 1.01 0.26
C VAL A 96 -8.92 1.40 -1.17
N ILE A 97 -7.91 0.76 -1.77
CA ILE A 97 -7.64 0.91 -3.19
C ILE A 97 -8.78 0.24 -3.95
N ASP A 98 -9.34 0.96 -4.93
CA ASP A 98 -10.35 0.42 -5.82
C ASP A 98 -9.73 -0.70 -6.65
N MET A 99 -10.19 -1.91 -6.37
CA MET A 99 -9.69 -3.12 -6.99
C MET A 99 -10.14 -3.24 -8.45
N SER A 100 -11.23 -2.59 -8.84
CA SER A 100 -11.64 -2.51 -10.24
C SER A 100 -10.56 -1.85 -11.10
N LEU A 101 -9.92 -0.77 -10.61
CA LEU A 101 -8.80 -0.10 -11.28
C LEU A 101 -7.58 -1.02 -11.42
N VAL A 102 -7.28 -1.78 -10.37
CA VAL A 102 -6.16 -2.73 -10.36
C VAL A 102 -6.37 -3.82 -11.42
N TYR A 103 -7.58 -4.35 -11.56
CA TYR A 103 -7.90 -5.33 -12.61
C TYR A 103 -7.92 -4.74 -14.00
N GLN A 104 -8.53 -3.57 -14.17
CA GLN A 104 -8.55 -2.87 -15.46
C GLN A 104 -7.11 -2.67 -15.95
N LYS A 105 -6.20 -2.23 -15.08
CA LYS A 105 -4.78 -2.13 -15.45
C LYS A 105 -4.16 -3.48 -15.83
N LYS A 106 -4.50 -4.56 -15.12
CA LYS A 106 -3.97 -5.91 -15.38
C LYS A 106 -4.46 -6.53 -16.69
N ASN A 107 -5.70 -6.25 -17.07
CA ASN A 107 -6.41 -6.90 -18.17
C ASN A 107 -6.70 -5.93 -19.33
N ASN A 108 -5.97 -4.81 -19.44
CA ASN A 108 -6.18 -3.81 -20.50
C ASN A 108 -7.64 -3.31 -20.58
N ASN A 109 -8.23 -3.02 -19.43
CA ASN A 109 -9.61 -2.57 -19.21
C ASN A 109 -10.69 -3.64 -19.45
N GLU A 110 -10.33 -4.92 -19.44
CA GLU A 110 -11.28 -6.04 -19.43
C GLU A 110 -11.65 -6.47 -18.00
N GLU A 111 -12.76 -7.21 -17.86
CA GLU A 111 -13.22 -7.74 -16.58
C GLU A 111 -12.22 -8.73 -15.96
N ALA A 112 -12.32 -8.93 -14.65
CA ALA A 112 -11.51 -9.92 -13.95
C ALA A 112 -11.85 -11.34 -14.44
N PRO A 113 -10.85 -12.20 -14.74
CA PRO A 113 -11.09 -13.58 -15.13
C PRO A 113 -11.88 -14.35 -14.07
N ALA A 114 -12.78 -15.24 -14.51
CA ALA A 114 -13.62 -16.04 -13.62
C ALA A 114 -12.83 -17.02 -12.72
N ASP A 115 -11.59 -17.34 -13.11
CA ASP A 115 -10.66 -18.18 -12.36
C ASP A 115 -9.74 -17.39 -11.44
N PHE A 116 -9.87 -16.07 -11.35
CA PHE A 116 -9.17 -15.25 -10.38
C PHE A 116 -9.62 -15.58 -8.94
N ILE A 117 -8.67 -15.78 -8.02
CA ILE A 117 -8.96 -16.19 -6.64
C ILE A 117 -8.42 -15.25 -5.56
N GLY A 118 -7.62 -14.25 -5.92
CA GLY A 118 -7.06 -13.30 -4.95
C GLY A 118 -5.72 -12.70 -5.36
N ILE A 119 -5.18 -11.84 -4.49
CA ILE A 119 -3.87 -11.21 -4.66
C ILE A 119 -2.88 -11.80 -3.68
N GLY A 120 -1.76 -12.30 -4.21
CA GLY A 120 -0.55 -12.55 -3.46
C GLY A 120 0.34 -11.31 -3.44
N TYR A 121 1.12 -11.12 -2.39
CA TYR A 121 2.02 -9.98 -2.27
C TYR A 121 3.47 -10.45 -2.25
N LYS A 122 4.26 -9.97 -3.22
CA LYS A 122 5.65 -10.37 -3.43
C LYS A 122 6.59 -9.18 -3.31
N GLY A 123 7.71 -9.39 -2.63
CA GLY A 123 8.73 -8.36 -2.38
C GLY A 123 8.91 -8.08 -0.89
N GLU A 124 9.68 -7.04 -0.56
CA GLU A 124 9.96 -6.69 0.83
C GLU A 124 9.84 -5.19 1.04
N VAL A 125 9.28 -4.81 2.20
CA VAL A 125 9.16 -3.41 2.62
C VAL A 125 8.46 -2.57 1.54
N ILE A 126 9.19 -1.67 0.87
CA ILE A 126 8.66 -0.76 -0.15
C ILE A 126 8.68 -1.35 -1.57
N ASP A 127 9.36 -2.48 -1.78
CA ASP A 127 9.52 -3.16 -3.07
C ASP A 127 8.43 -4.20 -3.34
N VAL A 128 7.28 -4.03 -2.70
CA VAL A 128 6.17 -4.97 -2.80
C VAL A 128 5.34 -4.70 -4.05
N LEU A 129 4.92 -5.79 -4.71
CA LEU A 129 3.99 -5.80 -5.83
C LEU A 129 2.91 -6.89 -5.63
N PRO A 130 1.69 -6.66 -6.15
CA PRO A 130 0.64 -7.64 -6.17
C PRO A 130 0.90 -8.65 -7.30
N ILE A 131 0.60 -9.89 -7.00
CA ILE A 131 0.59 -11.02 -7.92
C ILE A 131 -0.84 -11.52 -7.99
N PHE A 132 -1.42 -11.49 -9.17
CA PHE A 132 -2.77 -11.99 -9.41
C PHE A 132 -2.73 -13.51 -9.44
N VAL A 133 -3.46 -14.14 -8.52
CA VAL A 133 -3.43 -15.59 -8.34
C VAL A 133 -4.70 -16.17 -8.96
N MET A 134 -4.53 -17.13 -9.86
CA MET A 134 -5.62 -17.88 -10.47
C MET A 134 -5.86 -19.20 -9.74
N LYS A 135 -7.01 -19.83 -9.98
CA LYS A 135 -7.50 -21.03 -9.30
C LYS A 135 -6.52 -22.22 -9.32
N GLU A 136 -5.73 -22.34 -10.39
CA GLU A 136 -4.75 -23.42 -10.56
C GLU A 136 -3.34 -23.05 -10.05
N GLN A 137 -3.17 -21.84 -9.53
CA GLN A 137 -1.89 -21.35 -9.04
C GLN A 137 -1.82 -21.40 -7.51
N ASN A 138 -0.63 -21.73 -7.00
CA ASN A 138 -0.31 -21.60 -5.58
C ASN A 138 0.47 -20.31 -5.35
N TRP A 139 -0.07 -19.40 -4.53
CA TRP A 139 0.56 -18.10 -4.25
C TRP A 139 1.95 -18.22 -3.61
N PHE A 140 2.18 -19.27 -2.82
CA PHE A 140 3.47 -19.54 -2.19
C PHE A 140 4.52 -19.89 -3.24
N ASP A 141 4.16 -20.73 -4.21
CA ASP A 141 5.05 -21.11 -5.32
C ASP A 141 5.34 -19.93 -6.27
N LEU A 142 4.43 -18.94 -6.32
CA LEU A 142 4.65 -17.66 -7.02
C LEU A 142 5.64 -16.72 -6.27
N GLY A 143 6.05 -17.10 -5.06
CA GLY A 143 6.97 -16.36 -4.20
C GLY A 143 6.32 -15.23 -3.42
N CYS A 144 5.00 -15.30 -3.20
CA CYS A 144 4.30 -14.33 -2.37
C CYS A 144 4.52 -14.67 -0.89
N LYS A 145 4.61 -13.63 -0.05
CA LYS A 145 4.70 -13.77 1.42
C LYS A 145 3.34 -13.80 2.07
N TYR A 146 2.39 -13.06 1.50
CA TYR A 146 1.02 -12.93 1.98
C TYR A 146 0.04 -13.13 0.83
N PHE A 147 -1.21 -13.45 1.17
CA PHE A 147 -2.27 -13.69 0.20
C PHE A 147 -3.63 -13.29 0.75
N THR A 148 -4.41 -12.59 -0.06
CA THR A 148 -5.76 -12.11 0.26
C THR A 148 -6.76 -12.66 -0.77
N LYS A 149 -7.69 -13.48 -0.29
CA LYS A 149 -8.62 -14.29 -1.10
C LYS A 149 -9.92 -13.57 -1.48
N GLU A 150 -10.39 -12.68 -0.62
CA GLU A 150 -11.69 -12.02 -0.75
C GLU A 150 -11.48 -10.56 -1.12
N ILE A 151 -11.40 -10.31 -2.43
CA ILE A 151 -11.29 -8.97 -2.94
C ILE A 151 -12.64 -8.55 -3.50
N TYR A 152 -13.35 -7.70 -2.75
CA TYR A 152 -14.56 -7.08 -3.26
C TYR A 152 -14.20 -6.15 -4.43
N LEU A 153 -14.86 -6.37 -5.56
CA LEU A 153 -14.97 -5.38 -6.63
C LEU A 153 -16.02 -4.38 -6.15
N ILE A 154 -15.59 -3.32 -5.47
CA ILE A 154 -16.48 -2.26 -4.99
C ILE A 154 -16.62 -1.20 -6.07
#